data_AF-A0A554NG88-F1
#
_entry.id   AF-A0A554NG88-F1
#
_cell.length_a   1.000
_cell.length_b   1.000
_cell.length_c   1.000
_cell.angle_alpha   90.00
_cell.angle_beta   90.00
_cell.angle_gamma   90.00
#
_symmetry.space_group_name_H-M   'P 1'
#
loop_
_entity.id
_entity.type
_entity.pdbx_description
1 polymer ?
#
loop_
_entity_poly.entity_id
_entity_poly.type
_entity_poly.pdbx_seq_one_letter_code
_entity_poly.pdbx_strand_id
1 'polypeptide(L)'
;MLFDEVTDLIDAHSRDELERQLAELKEEQEALTAEYDVSSLEEFREQLAEEHLSAADVRERRNVIATWEAINTELGLVKHALHLYGDVVELSSPRTDSSSTLA
;
A
#
# COMPACT_ATOMS: atom_id res chain seq x y z
N MET A 1 9.02 -14.81 3.17
CA MET A 1 9.52 -13.99 2.03
C MET A 1 8.37 -13.09 1.59
N LEU A 2 8.63 -11.96 0.90
CA LEU A 2 7.56 -11.02 0.46
C LEU A 2 6.43 -11.73 -0.31
N PHE A 3 6.76 -12.77 -1.08
CA PHE A 3 5.78 -13.56 -1.82
C PHE A 3 4.88 -14.44 -0.93
N ASP A 4 5.41 -14.96 0.18
CA ASP A 4 4.63 -15.75 1.15
C ASP A 4 3.58 -14.84 1.81
N GLU A 5 3.96 -13.62 2.15
CA GLU A 5 3.11 -12.63 2.81
C GLU A 5 1.96 -12.16 1.91
N VAL A 6 2.22 -11.99 0.61
CA VAL A 6 1.17 -11.70 -0.39
C VAL A 6 0.22 -12.90 -0.58
N THR A 7 0.75 -14.12 -0.56
CA THR A 7 -0.06 -15.33 -0.69
C THR A 7 -0.94 -15.54 0.54
N ASP A 8 -0.40 -15.32 1.74
CA ASP A 8 -1.13 -15.36 3.00
C ASP A 8 -2.29 -14.33 3.00
N LEU A 9 -2.06 -13.13 2.47
CA LEU A 9 -3.10 -12.10 2.32
C LEU A 9 -4.23 -12.53 1.38
N ILE A 10 -3.90 -13.15 0.24
CA ILE A 10 -4.87 -13.68 -0.73
C ILE A 10 -5.65 -14.88 -0.15
N ASP A 11 -5.02 -15.72 0.64
CA ASP A 11 -5.67 -16.88 1.26
C ASP A 11 -6.55 -16.47 2.45
N ALA A 12 -6.16 -15.43 3.19
CA ALA A 12 -6.86 -14.97 4.39
C ALA A 12 -7.98 -13.95 4.12
N HIS A 13 -7.90 -13.19 3.03
CA HIS A 13 -8.82 -12.09 2.74
C HIS A 13 -9.42 -12.20 1.35
N SER A 14 -10.70 -11.81 1.25
CA SER A 14 -11.35 -11.60 -0.04
C SER A 14 -10.87 -10.32 -0.70
N ARG A 15 -11.07 -10.24 -2.02
CA ARG A 15 -10.78 -9.03 -2.80
C ARG A 15 -11.44 -7.78 -2.21
N ASP A 16 -12.73 -7.85 -1.85
CA ASP A 16 -13.47 -6.72 -1.29
C ASP A 16 -12.90 -6.26 0.07
N GLU A 17 -12.38 -7.19 0.87
CA GLU A 17 -11.70 -6.87 2.13
C GLU A 17 -10.37 -6.17 1.89
N LEU A 18 -9.58 -6.62 0.92
CA LEU A 18 -8.33 -5.98 0.52
C LEU A 18 -8.57 -4.59 -0.10
N GLU A 19 -9.63 -4.41 -0.89
CA GLU A 19 -10.00 -3.09 -1.43
C GLU A 19 -10.38 -2.11 -0.31
N ARG A 20 -11.06 -2.60 0.74
CA ARG A 20 -11.37 -1.80 1.94
C ARG A 20 -10.11 -1.48 2.76
N GLN A 21 -9.24 -2.47 3.00
CA GLN A 21 -7.95 -2.23 3.67
C GLN A 21 -7.10 -1.21 2.90
N LEU A 22 -7.09 -1.28 1.56
CA LEU A 22 -6.40 -0.29 0.73
C LEU A 22 -6.93 1.13 0.93
N ALA A 23 -8.25 1.28 1.09
CA ALA A 23 -8.86 2.58 1.36
C ALA A 23 -8.50 3.08 2.77
N GLU A 24 -8.57 2.22 3.78
CA GLU A 24 -8.19 2.54 5.17
C GLU A 24 -6.71 2.99 5.27
N LEU A 25 -5.79 2.23 4.66
CA LEU A 25 -4.35 2.58 4.65
C LEU A 25 -4.06 3.91 3.94
N LYS A 26 -4.82 4.23 2.89
CA LYS A 26 -4.70 5.53 2.21
C LYS A 26 -5.22 6.67 3.08
N GLU A 27 -6.34 6.47 3.77
CA GLU A 27 -6.89 7.46 4.69
C GLU A 27 -5.91 7.75 5.83
N GLU A 28 -5.28 6.71 6.40
CA GLU A 28 -4.23 6.87 7.41
C GLU A 28 -3.03 7.64 6.87
N GLN A 29 -2.58 7.33 5.65
CA GLN A 29 -1.50 8.07 4.99
C GLN A 29 -1.86 9.54 4.76
N GLU A 30 -3.09 9.83 4.29
CA GLU A 30 -3.59 11.19 4.07
C GLU A 30 -3.71 11.96 5.39
N ALA A 31 -4.13 11.30 6.47
CA ALA A 31 -4.17 11.89 7.80
C ALA A 31 -2.77 12.30 8.28
N LEU A 32 -1.77 11.43 8.15
CA LEU A 32 -0.38 11.74 8.52
C LEU A 32 0.21 12.86 7.65
N THR A 33 -0.08 12.83 6.34
CA THR A 33 0.31 13.88 5.38
C THR A 33 -0.24 15.24 5.81
N ALA A 34 -1.52 15.30 6.16
CA ALA A 34 -2.18 16.52 6.59
C ALA A 34 -1.74 16.99 7.99
N GLU A 35 -1.46 16.06 8.90
CA GLU A 35 -1.00 16.36 10.27
C GLU A 35 0.37 17.03 10.28
N TYR A 36 1.30 16.55 9.44
CA TYR A 36 2.68 17.03 9.40
C TYR A 36 2.96 18.02 8.25
N ASP A 37 1.94 18.33 7.44
CA ASP A 37 2.03 19.19 6.25
C ASP A 37 3.16 18.75 5.30
N VAL A 38 3.17 17.45 4.99
CA VAL A 38 4.18 16.81 4.14
C VAL A 38 3.52 15.97 3.09
N SER A 39 4.01 16.03 1.86
CA SER A 39 3.48 15.26 0.72
C SER A 39 4.07 13.86 0.62
N SER A 40 5.16 13.57 1.35
CA SER A 40 5.86 12.28 1.29
C SER A 40 6.65 11.95 2.55
N LEU A 41 6.95 10.65 2.71
CA LEU A 41 7.82 10.18 3.79
C LEU A 41 9.25 10.76 3.70
N GLU A 42 9.74 11.02 2.49
CA GLU A 42 11.06 11.62 2.28
C GLU A 42 11.09 13.05 2.82
N GLU A 43 10.10 13.86 2.42
CA GLU A 43 9.90 15.22 2.94
C GLU A 43 9.76 15.23 4.48
N PHE A 44 9.02 14.27 5.05
CA PHE A 44 8.89 14.17 6.50
C PHE A 44 10.22 13.84 7.20
N ARG A 45 11.07 13.02 6.57
CA ARG A 45 12.42 12.75 7.07
C ARG A 45 13.33 13.96 6.95
N GLU A 46 13.17 14.80 5.93
CA GLU A 46 13.91 16.06 5.81
C GLU A 46 13.58 17.01 6.95
N GLN A 47 12.30 17.09 7.35
CA GLN A 47 11.90 17.90 8.50
C GLN A 47 12.60 17.47 9.80
N LEU A 48 13.03 16.21 9.97
CA LEU A 48 13.82 15.80 11.15
C LEU A 48 15.18 16.50 11.26
N ALA A 49 15.73 16.99 10.15
CA ALA A 49 17.02 17.69 10.11
C ALA A 49 16.89 19.18 10.45
N GLU A 50 15.67 19.67 10.72
CA GLU A 50 15.42 21.07 11.05
C GLU A 50 15.94 21.42 12.46
N GLU A 51 16.67 22.54 12.56
CA GLU A 51 17.39 22.94 13.78
C GLU A 51 16.47 23.33 14.96
N HIS A 52 15.16 23.47 14.71
CA HIS A 52 14.20 23.93 15.72
C HIS A 52 13.49 22.80 16.48
N LEU A 53 13.76 21.54 16.14
CA LEU A 53 13.15 20.39 16.81
C LEU A 53 13.85 20.05 18.12
N SER A 54 13.06 19.82 19.17
CA SER A 54 13.59 19.27 20.42
C SER A 54 13.88 17.78 20.30
N ALA A 55 14.67 17.24 21.24
CA ALA A 55 14.92 15.80 21.30
C ALA A 55 13.66 14.95 21.51
N ALA A 56 12.59 15.54 22.08
CA ALA A 56 11.29 14.88 22.21
C ALA A 56 10.58 14.83 20.85
N ASP A 57 10.52 15.96 20.14
CA ASP A 57 9.89 16.07 18.82
C ASP A 57 10.54 15.13 17.80
N VAL A 58 11.88 15.04 17.81
CA VAL A 58 12.63 14.11 16.95
C VAL A 58 12.26 12.66 17.25
N ARG A 59 12.02 12.29 18.51
CA ARG A 59 11.61 10.92 18.88
C ARG A 59 10.19 10.64 18.44
N GLU A 60 9.28 11.58 18.65
CA GLU A 60 7.88 11.47 18.22
C GLU A 60 7.79 11.30 16.70
N ARG A 61 8.41 12.20 15.94
CA ARG A 61 8.44 12.13 14.47
C ARG A 61 9.09 10.85 13.96
N ARG A 62 10.12 10.33 14.64
CA ARG A 62 10.70 9.01 14.31
C ARG A 62 9.70 7.86 14.47
N ASN A 63 8.85 7.89 15.50
CA ASN A 63 7.81 6.88 15.67
C ASN A 63 6.80 6.97 14.52
N VAL A 64 6.39 8.17 14.15
CA VAL A 64 5.47 8.38 13.03
C VAL A 64 6.09 7.93 11.70
N ILE A 65 7.38 8.20 11.48
CA ILE A 65 8.11 7.69 10.30
C ILE A 65 8.04 6.15 10.25
N ALA A 66 8.23 5.47 11.38
CA ALA A 66 8.13 4.02 11.43
C ALA A 66 6.70 3.53 11.13
N THR A 67 5.67 4.24 11.63
CA THR A 67 4.26 3.96 11.29
C THR A 67 4.00 4.15 9.80
N TRP A 68 4.48 5.24 9.21
CA TRP A 68 4.32 5.51 7.79
C TRP A 68 5.07 4.46 6.94
N GLU A 69 6.26 4.04 7.33
CA GLU A 69 6.97 2.94 6.68
C GLU A 69 6.14 1.65 6.67
N ALA A 70 5.55 1.28 7.81
CA ALA A 70 4.68 0.13 7.92
C ALA A 70 3.44 0.24 7.01
N ILE A 71 2.76 1.40 7.01
CA ILE A 71 1.63 1.67 6.12
C ILE A 71 2.04 1.52 4.65
N ASN A 72 3.18 2.10 4.24
CA ASN A 72 3.67 2.00 2.87
C ASN A 72 3.98 0.55 2.46
N THR A 73 4.57 -0.23 3.38
CA THR A 73 4.82 -1.66 3.16
C THR A 73 3.51 -2.43 2.98
N GLU A 74 2.56 -2.24 3.87
CA GLU A 74 1.26 -2.91 3.83
C GLU A 74 0.47 -2.52 2.58
N LEU A 75 0.46 -1.24 2.23
CA LEU A 75 -0.18 -0.72 1.04
C LEU A 75 0.43 -1.34 -0.24
N GLY A 76 1.74 -1.58 -0.25
CA GLY A 76 2.42 -2.34 -1.29
C GLY A 76 1.92 -3.77 -1.38
N LEU A 77 1.87 -4.49 -0.25
CA LEU A 77 1.39 -5.88 -0.19
C LEU A 77 -0.06 -6.02 -0.66
N VAL A 78 -0.96 -5.17 -0.16
CA VAL A 78 -2.39 -5.16 -0.53
C VAL A 78 -2.56 -4.86 -2.02
N LYS A 79 -1.83 -3.88 -2.57
CA LYS A 79 -1.83 -3.60 -4.02
C LYS A 79 -1.37 -4.80 -4.84
N HIS A 80 -0.31 -5.48 -4.41
CA HIS A 80 0.18 -6.66 -5.09
C HIS A 80 -0.83 -7.81 -5.03
N ALA A 81 -1.46 -8.05 -3.88
CA ALA A 81 -2.50 -9.05 -3.73
C ALA A 81 -3.70 -8.78 -4.68
N LEU A 82 -4.18 -7.53 -4.72
CA LEU A 82 -5.25 -7.12 -5.63
C LEU A 82 -4.88 -7.25 -7.11
N HIS A 83 -3.64 -6.94 -7.48
CA HIS A 83 -3.15 -7.12 -8.84
C HIS A 83 -3.18 -8.59 -9.26
N LEU A 84 -2.73 -9.50 -8.39
CA LEU A 84 -2.76 -10.94 -8.64
C LEU A 84 -4.19 -11.47 -8.79
N TYR A 85 -5.15 -10.98 -8.00
CA TYR A 85 -6.56 -11.31 -8.22
C TYR A 85 -7.04 -10.88 -9.61
N GLY A 86 -6.65 -9.70 -10.07
CA GLY A 86 -6.94 -9.21 -11.42
C GLY A 86 -6.37 -10.14 -12.49
N ASP A 87 -5.08 -10.47 -12.40
CA ASP A 87 -4.38 -11.33 -13.35
C ASP A 87 -4.99 -12.74 -13.42
N VAL A 88 -5.33 -13.34 -12.27
CA VAL A 88 -5.97 -14.66 -12.23
C VAL A 88 -7.36 -14.62 -12.87
N VAL A 89 -8.15 -13.57 -12.64
CA VAL A 89 -9.48 -13.42 -13.25
C VAL A 89 -9.38 -13.21 -14.76
N GLU A 90 -8.40 -12.44 -15.24
CA GLU A 90 -8.16 -12.25 -16.68
C GLU A 90 -7.70 -13.54 -17.37
N LEU A 91 -6.88 -14.36 -16.70
CA LEU A 91 -6.43 -15.65 -17.21
C LEU A 91 -7.52 -16.73 -17.18
N SER A 92 -8.44 -16.64 -16.21
CA SER A 92 -9.57 -17.57 -16.04
C SER A 92 -10.77 -17.22 -16.92
N SER A 93 -10.82 -15.99 -17.43
CA SER A 93 -11.80 -15.59 -18.41
C SER A 93 -11.56 -16.43 -19.67
N PRO A 94 -12.53 -17.22 -20.15
CA PRO A 94 -12.37 -17.90 -21.41
C PRO A 94 -12.17 -16.81 -22.44
N ARG A 95 -10.93 -16.64 -22.89
CA ARG A 95 -10.62 -15.96 -24.12
C ARG A 95 -11.46 -16.70 -25.15
N THR A 96 -12.62 -16.15 -25.45
CA THR A 96 -13.33 -16.45 -26.68
C THR A 96 -12.41 -15.87 -27.74
N ASP A 97 -11.34 -16.60 -28.05
CA ASP A 97 -10.68 -16.54 -29.33
C ASP A 97 -11.77 -16.95 -30.30
N SER A 98 -12.59 -15.97 -30.68
CA SER A 98 -13.24 -15.94 -31.98
C SER A 98 -12.12 -15.82 -33.00
N SER A 99 -11.34 -16.89 -33.13
CA SER A 99 -10.78 -17.26 -34.41
C SER A 99 -11.98 -17.58 -35.28
N SER A 100 -12.54 -16.52 -35.87
CA SER A 100 -13.35 -16.60 -37.08
C SER A 100 -12.44 -17.16 -38.16
N THR A 101 -12.35 -18.48 -38.17
CA THR A 101 -11.86 -19.28 -39.28
C THR A 101 -12.75 -18.99 -40.47
N LEU A 102 -12.17 -18.32 -41.46
CA LEU A 102 -12.41 -18.42 -42.91
C LEU A 102 -13.64 -19.25 -43.35
N ALA A 103 -14.59 -18.59 -44.02
CA ALA A 103 -15.40 -19.15 -45.11
C ALA A 103 -15.84 -18.03 -46.06
#